data_AF-A0A9Q4G8S0-F1
#
_entry.id   AF-A0A9Q4G8S0-F1
#
_cell.length_a   1.000
_cell.length_b   1.000
_cell.length_c   1.000
_cell.angle_alpha   90.00
_cell.angle_beta   90.00
_cell.angle_gamma   90.00
#
_symmetry.space_group_name_H-M   'P 1'
#
loop_
_entity.id
_entity.type
_entity.pdbx_description
1 polymer ?
#
loop_
_entity_poly.entity_id
_entity_poly.type
_entity_poly.pdbx_seq_one_letter_code
_entity_poly.pdbx_strand_id
1 'polypeptide(L)'
;MFLLSLLVLRMNTTFLSTGDVMYNTKYGVLAVSLGTSMIEEANSKSFDCNTDTNSVYTLAAITDPVSLGPEPGENFITFNDFDDFNNYEKVDSTMPSAVFKIRCKVGYINPSNPDVFVSQKTWHKKILVTVTSSSMQDTVRLSSVFSYWFFR
;
A
#
# COMPACT_ATOMS: atom_id res chain seq x y z
N MET A 1 17.52 39.88 32.89
CA MET A 1 17.64 39.28 31.54
C MET A 1 17.44 37.76 31.50
N PHE A 2 17.51 37.04 32.62
CA PHE A 2 17.28 35.58 32.68
C PHE A 2 15.85 35.16 32.30
N LEU A 3 14.84 35.89 32.77
CA LEU A 3 13.43 35.59 32.49
C LEU A 3 13.08 35.71 30.99
N LEU A 4 13.64 36.73 30.32
CA LEU A 4 13.44 36.95 28.89
C LEU A 4 14.12 35.84 28.06
N SER A 5 15.32 35.40 28.46
CA SER A 5 16.02 34.29 27.81
C SER A 5 15.24 32.97 27.92
N LEU A 6 14.68 32.67 29.09
CA LEU A 6 13.81 31.50 29.29
C LEU A 6 12.54 31.57 28.43
N LEU A 7 11.92 32.75 28.31
CA LEU A 7 10.74 32.96 27.48
C LEU A 7 11.06 32.77 26.00
N VAL A 8 12.16 33.37 25.52
CA VAL A 8 12.61 33.22 24.13
C VAL A 8 12.97 31.77 23.82
N LEU A 9 13.67 31.08 24.71
CA LEU A 9 13.99 29.66 24.53
C LEU A 9 12.71 28.81 24.44
N ARG A 10 11.75 29.04 25.34
CA ARG A 10 10.47 28.32 25.35
C ARG A 10 9.64 28.57 24.09
N MET A 11 9.63 29.79 23.58
CA MET A 11 8.98 30.11 22.31
C MET A 11 9.64 29.37 21.15
N ASN A 12 10.97 29.40 21.05
CA ASN A 12 11.69 28.68 19.99
C ASN A 12 11.47 27.16 20.04
N THR A 13 11.48 26.55 21.24
CA THR A 13 11.17 25.12 21.37
C THR A 13 9.74 24.79 20.98
N THR A 14 8.79 25.70 21.26
CA THR A 14 7.38 25.53 20.85
C THR A 14 7.25 25.64 19.33
N PHE A 15 7.93 26.59 18.70
CA PHE A 15 7.95 26.72 17.23
C PHE A 15 8.56 25.51 16.56
N LEU A 16 9.68 25.01 17.07
CA LEU A 16 10.34 23.81 16.55
C LEU A 16 9.41 22.59 16.66
N SER A 17 8.85 22.34 17.84
CA SER A 17 7.91 21.24 18.06
C SER A 17 6.66 21.34 17.18
N THR A 18 6.12 22.55 16.98
CA THR A 18 4.99 22.77 16.07
C THR A 18 5.37 22.49 14.62
N GLY A 19 6.58 22.89 14.21
CA GLY A 19 7.13 22.60 12.89
C GLY A 19 7.25 21.10 12.63
N ASP A 20 7.81 20.35 13.58
CA ASP A 20 7.95 18.90 13.49
C ASP A 20 6.59 18.19 13.38
N VAL A 21 5.61 18.58 14.20
CA VAL A 21 4.24 18.02 14.14
C VAL A 21 3.59 18.34 12.80
N MET A 22 3.77 19.57 12.28
CA MET A 22 3.24 19.96 10.97
C MET A 22 3.86 19.12 9.84
N TYR A 23 5.18 18.93 9.84
CA TYR A 23 5.85 18.13 8.82
C TYR A 23 5.45 16.65 8.89
N ASN A 24 5.43 16.06 10.09
CA ASN A 24 4.97 14.68 10.27
C ASN A 24 3.52 14.48 9.79
N THR A 25 2.64 15.45 10.05
CA THR A 25 1.24 15.39 9.56
C THR A 25 1.19 15.46 8.04
N LYS A 26 1.96 16.37 7.42
CA LYS A 26 2.04 16.48 5.95
C LYS A 26 2.53 15.19 5.32
N TYR A 27 3.60 14.60 5.84
CA TYR A 27 4.12 13.33 5.31
C TYR A 27 3.14 12.18 5.54
N GLY A 28 2.46 12.14 6.68
CA GLY A 28 1.41 11.15 6.96
C GLY A 28 0.26 11.22 5.95
N VAL A 29 -0.27 12.41 5.68
CA VAL A 29 -1.36 12.59 4.69
C VAL A 29 -0.90 12.20 3.29
N LEU A 30 0.32 12.57 2.88
CA LEU A 30 0.87 12.19 1.58
C LEU A 30 1.09 10.69 1.47
N ALA A 31 1.62 10.05 2.52
CA ALA A 31 1.81 8.60 2.56
C ALA A 31 0.48 7.84 2.47
N VAL A 32 -0.57 8.32 3.14
CA VAL A 32 -1.92 7.78 2.99
C VAL A 32 -2.42 7.94 1.56
N SER A 33 -2.30 9.14 0.98
CA SER A 33 -2.74 9.40 -0.40
C SER A 33 -2.02 8.52 -1.43
N LEU A 34 -0.72 8.29 -1.26
CA LEU A 34 0.05 7.39 -2.12
C LEU A 34 -0.40 5.94 -1.94
N GLY A 35 -0.58 5.50 -0.69
CA GLY A 35 -1.03 4.15 -0.40
C GLY A 35 -2.45 3.87 -0.91
N THR A 36 -3.37 4.83 -0.77
CA THR A 36 -4.72 4.71 -1.35
C THR A 36 -4.68 4.69 -2.87
N SER A 37 -3.87 5.54 -3.51
CA SER A 37 -3.73 5.52 -4.97
C SER A 37 -3.27 4.15 -5.47
N MET A 38 -2.33 3.52 -4.79
CA MET A 38 -1.87 2.17 -5.16
C MET A 38 -2.95 1.10 -4.96
N ILE A 39 -3.75 1.21 -3.90
CA ILE A 39 -4.87 0.29 -3.66
C ILE A 39 -5.95 0.45 -4.74
N GLU A 40 -6.30 1.69 -5.10
CA GLU A 40 -7.28 1.95 -6.15
C GLU A 40 -6.80 1.46 -7.51
N GLU A 41 -5.52 1.65 -7.82
CA GLU A 41 -4.95 1.13 -9.05
C GLU A 41 -4.98 -0.39 -9.11
N ALA A 42 -4.65 -1.07 -8.00
CA ALA A 42 -4.77 -2.52 -7.91
C ALA A 42 -6.24 -2.98 -8.03
N ASN A 43 -7.17 -2.35 -7.33
CA ASN A 43 -8.60 -2.68 -7.38
C ASN A 43 -9.23 -2.43 -8.75
N SER A 44 -8.65 -1.55 -9.57
CA SER A 44 -9.11 -1.29 -10.93
C SER A 44 -8.74 -2.41 -11.91
N LYS A 45 -7.89 -3.36 -11.51
CA LYS A 45 -7.47 -4.50 -12.33
C LYS A 45 -8.36 -5.72 -12.11
N SER A 46 -8.29 -6.66 -13.04
CA SER A 46 -8.98 -7.93 -12.94
C SER A 46 -8.43 -8.74 -11.75
N PHE A 47 -9.24 -9.63 -11.18
CA PHE A 47 -8.83 -10.40 -9.99
C PHE A 47 -7.65 -11.32 -10.28
N ASP A 48 -7.53 -11.77 -11.52
CA ASP A 48 -6.59 -12.74 -12.05
C ASP A 48 -6.58 -12.61 -13.59
N CYS A 49 -5.48 -12.92 -14.26
CA CYS A 49 -5.39 -12.88 -15.72
C CYS A 49 -6.52 -13.65 -16.43
N ASN A 50 -6.99 -14.77 -15.86
CA ASN A 50 -8.07 -15.58 -16.44
C ASN A 50 -9.46 -14.96 -16.26
N THR A 51 -9.61 -14.01 -15.34
CA THR A 51 -10.88 -13.34 -15.04
C THR A 51 -11.16 -12.11 -15.89
N ASP A 52 -10.20 -11.69 -16.72
CA ASP A 52 -10.32 -10.48 -17.54
C ASP A 52 -11.36 -10.63 -18.67
N THR A 53 -11.30 -11.75 -19.41
CA THR A 53 -12.21 -12.01 -20.54
C THR A 53 -13.28 -13.06 -20.22
N ASN A 54 -12.98 -14.01 -19.32
CA ASN A 54 -13.85 -15.15 -19.02
C ASN A 54 -14.26 -15.19 -17.54
N SER A 55 -15.50 -15.63 -17.28
CA SER A 55 -15.92 -15.91 -15.90
C SER A 55 -15.31 -17.22 -15.42
N VAL A 56 -14.65 -17.19 -14.26
CA VAL A 56 -13.98 -18.34 -13.68
C VAL A 56 -14.85 -18.96 -12.59
N TYR A 57 -15.12 -20.26 -12.71
CA TYR A 57 -16.03 -21.00 -11.79
C TYR A 57 -15.29 -21.90 -10.81
N THR A 58 -14.01 -22.17 -11.06
CA THR A 58 -13.22 -23.13 -10.28
C THR A 58 -11.97 -22.46 -9.74
N LEU A 59 -11.65 -22.80 -8.49
CA LEU A 59 -10.39 -22.36 -7.86
C LEU A 59 -9.15 -22.91 -8.56
N ALA A 60 -9.27 -23.92 -9.43
CA ALA A 60 -8.13 -24.43 -10.19
C ALA A 60 -7.65 -23.46 -11.27
N ALA A 61 -8.55 -22.59 -11.76
CA ALA A 61 -8.30 -21.67 -12.86
C ALA A 61 -7.83 -20.26 -12.41
N ILE A 62 -7.52 -20.08 -11.13
CA ILE A 62 -6.86 -18.87 -10.60
C ILE A 62 -5.42 -19.18 -10.22
N THR A 63 -4.57 -18.15 -10.22
CA THR A 63 -3.13 -18.22 -9.96
C THR A 63 -2.81 -18.89 -8.63
N ASP A 64 -1.81 -19.76 -8.65
CA ASP A 64 -1.31 -20.44 -7.46
C ASP A 64 -0.73 -19.46 -6.44
N PRO A 65 -0.96 -19.67 -5.12
CA PRO A 65 -0.44 -18.78 -4.07
C PRO A 65 1.08 -18.57 -4.11
N VAL A 66 1.82 -19.54 -4.68
CA VAL A 66 3.29 -19.49 -4.84
C VAL A 66 3.70 -18.70 -6.08
N SER A 67 2.82 -18.61 -7.07
CA SER A 67 3.05 -17.90 -8.33
C SER A 67 2.50 -16.48 -8.31
N LEU A 68 2.00 -15.99 -7.17
CA LEU A 68 1.50 -14.62 -7.04
C LEU A 68 2.65 -13.62 -7.21
N GLY A 69 2.47 -12.69 -8.14
CA GLY A 69 3.43 -11.66 -8.49
C GLY A 69 3.50 -11.48 -10.00
N PRO A 70 4.23 -10.46 -10.45
CA PRO A 70 4.27 -10.11 -11.86
C PRO A 70 4.88 -11.23 -12.69
N GLU A 71 4.28 -11.48 -13.84
CA GLU A 71 4.80 -12.49 -14.77
C GLU A 71 6.16 -12.04 -15.36
N PRO A 72 6.99 -12.98 -15.85
CA PRO A 72 8.27 -12.64 -16.45
C PRO A 72 8.13 -11.66 -17.62
N GLY A 73 8.60 -10.43 -17.42
CA GLY A 73 8.55 -9.36 -18.43
C GLY A 73 7.49 -8.29 -18.15
N GLU A 74 6.69 -8.45 -17.11
CA GLU A 74 5.72 -7.43 -16.70
C GLU A 74 6.36 -6.35 -15.83
N ASN A 75 5.96 -5.12 -16.12
CA ASN A 75 6.30 -3.93 -15.34
C ASN A 75 5.00 -3.30 -14.85
N PHE A 76 5.12 -2.34 -13.94
CA PHE A 76 3.98 -1.57 -13.42
C PHE A 76 2.99 -1.05 -14.49
N ILE A 77 3.48 -0.70 -15.68
CA ILE A 77 2.64 -0.21 -16.79
C ILE A 77 1.83 -1.34 -17.45
N THR A 78 2.36 -2.56 -17.42
CA THR A 78 1.76 -3.74 -18.06
C THR A 78 1.00 -4.63 -17.09
N PHE A 79 0.96 -4.28 -15.80
CA PHE A 79 0.18 -5.05 -14.80
C PHE A 79 -1.27 -5.13 -15.24
N ASN A 80 -1.74 -6.36 -15.36
CA ASN A 80 -3.03 -6.69 -15.94
C ASN A 80 -4.00 -7.21 -14.86
N ASP A 81 -3.47 -7.74 -13.74
CA ASP A 81 -4.29 -8.27 -12.66
C ASP A 81 -3.87 -7.76 -11.26
N PHE A 82 -4.64 -8.19 -10.26
CA PHE A 82 -4.48 -7.77 -8.87
C PHE A 82 -3.24 -8.40 -8.19
N ASP A 83 -2.80 -9.57 -8.62
CA ASP A 83 -1.67 -10.29 -8.01
C ASP A 83 -0.31 -9.82 -8.48
N ASP A 84 -0.22 -9.14 -9.62
CA ASP A 84 1.00 -8.46 -10.08
C ASP A 84 1.59 -7.48 -9.05
N PHE A 85 0.75 -6.94 -8.16
CA PHE A 85 1.20 -6.05 -7.09
C PHE A 85 1.91 -6.79 -5.94
N ASN A 86 2.01 -8.12 -5.97
CA ASN A 86 2.74 -8.86 -4.95
C ASN A 86 4.24 -8.60 -5.04
N ASN A 87 4.85 -8.20 -3.91
CA ASN A 87 6.26 -7.82 -3.81
C ASN A 87 6.67 -6.62 -4.68
N TYR A 88 5.70 -5.85 -5.18
CA TYR A 88 6.00 -4.61 -5.88
C TYR A 88 6.59 -3.56 -4.93
N GLU A 89 7.72 -2.96 -5.32
CA GLU A 89 8.36 -1.87 -4.58
C GLU A 89 8.58 -0.68 -5.51
N LYS A 90 8.14 0.50 -5.08
CA LYS A 90 8.31 1.77 -5.78
C LYS A 90 8.95 2.79 -4.86
N VAL A 91 9.96 3.47 -5.37
CA VAL A 91 10.56 4.63 -4.71
C VAL A 91 10.06 5.88 -5.41
N ASP A 92 9.28 6.70 -4.71
CA ASP A 92 8.81 7.98 -5.21
C ASP A 92 9.70 9.10 -4.65
N SER A 93 10.46 9.73 -5.55
CA SER A 93 11.32 10.88 -5.28
C SER A 93 10.81 12.16 -5.96
N THR A 94 9.58 12.18 -6.46
CA THR A 94 9.01 13.35 -7.16
C THR A 94 8.77 14.53 -6.23
N MET A 95 8.67 14.27 -4.93
CA MET A 95 8.49 15.30 -3.91
C MET A 95 9.84 15.78 -3.37
N PRO A 96 10.17 17.07 -3.48
CA PRO A 96 11.44 17.60 -2.98
C PRO A 96 11.56 17.56 -1.44
N SER A 97 10.46 17.34 -0.72
CA SER A 97 10.43 17.33 0.75
C SER A 97 10.82 15.99 1.38
N ALA A 98 10.57 14.86 0.70
CA ALA A 98 10.86 13.53 1.23
C ALA A 98 10.79 12.47 0.12
N VAL A 99 11.62 11.43 0.24
CA VAL A 99 11.55 10.24 -0.61
C VAL A 99 10.68 9.19 0.08
N PHE A 100 9.66 8.68 -0.61
CA PHE A 100 8.77 7.66 -0.10
C PHE A 100 9.07 6.31 -0.76
N LYS A 101 9.05 5.25 0.03
CA LYS A 101 9.15 3.85 -0.43
C LYS A 101 7.82 3.18 -0.19
N ILE A 102 7.19 2.74 -1.26
CA ILE A 102 5.91 2.04 -1.25
C ILE A 102 6.18 0.57 -1.54
N ARG A 103 5.74 -0.31 -0.64
CA ARG A 103 5.82 -1.76 -0.82
C ARG A 103 4.43 -2.36 -0.78
N CYS A 104 4.09 -3.14 -1.78
CA CYS A 104 2.84 -3.88 -1.86
C CYS A 104 3.10 -5.37 -1.60
N LYS A 105 2.17 -5.99 -0.89
CA LYS A 105 2.12 -7.44 -0.70
C LYS A 105 0.69 -7.89 -0.94
N VAL A 106 0.53 -8.88 -1.82
CA VAL A 106 -0.77 -9.46 -2.13
C VAL A 106 -0.76 -10.92 -1.71
N GLY A 107 -1.90 -11.40 -1.21
CA GLY A 107 -2.05 -12.81 -0.89
C GLY A 107 -3.49 -13.19 -0.63
N TYR A 108 -3.78 -14.48 -0.77
CA TYR A 108 -5.08 -15.03 -0.43
C TYR A 108 -5.35 -14.94 1.07
N ILE A 109 -6.61 -14.77 1.42
CA ILE A 109 -7.06 -14.73 2.82
C ILE A 109 -8.17 -15.74 3.08
N ASN A 110 -8.29 -16.14 4.34
CA ASN A 110 -9.42 -16.93 4.81
C ASN A 110 -10.58 -15.99 5.22
N PRO A 111 -11.81 -16.20 4.74
CA PRO A 111 -12.98 -15.42 5.18
C PRO A 111 -13.19 -15.41 6.71
N SER A 112 -12.77 -16.48 7.38
CA SER A 112 -12.87 -16.60 8.85
C SER A 112 -11.78 -15.84 9.60
N ASN A 113 -10.68 -15.49 8.92
CA ASN A 113 -9.58 -14.71 9.49
C ASN A 113 -8.88 -13.90 8.37
N PRO A 114 -9.36 -12.67 8.07
CA PRO A 114 -8.85 -11.85 6.97
C PRO A 114 -7.48 -11.20 7.24
N ASP A 115 -6.92 -11.38 8.44
CA ASP A 115 -5.61 -10.82 8.77
C ASP A 115 -4.44 -11.74 8.44
N VAL A 116 -4.73 -13.02 8.23
CA VAL A 116 -3.70 -14.03 7.96
C VAL A 116 -3.73 -14.40 6.47
N PHE A 117 -2.57 -14.25 5.83
CA PHE A 117 -2.36 -14.78 4.50
C PHE A 117 -2.32 -16.31 4.53
N VAL A 118 -3.02 -16.93 3.58
CA VAL A 118 -3.09 -18.38 3.47
C VAL A 118 -2.46 -18.86 2.18
N SER A 119 -1.84 -20.05 2.22
CA SER A 119 -1.23 -20.71 1.05
C SER A 119 -2.23 -21.57 0.27
N GLN A 120 -3.53 -21.31 0.44
CA GLN A 120 -4.62 -21.99 -0.28
C GLN A 120 -5.35 -20.96 -1.13
N LYS A 121 -5.79 -21.39 -2.31
CA LYS A 121 -6.59 -20.57 -3.23
C LYS A 121 -7.93 -20.24 -2.57
N THR A 122 -8.30 -18.96 -2.57
CA THR A 122 -9.62 -18.49 -2.12
C THR A 122 -10.12 -17.40 -3.06
N TRP A 123 -11.42 -17.09 -3.02
CA TRP A 123 -12.00 -16.00 -3.83
C TRP A 123 -11.72 -14.59 -3.27
N HIS A 124 -10.80 -14.49 -2.31
CA HIS A 124 -10.50 -13.26 -1.60
C HIS A 124 -8.98 -13.06 -1.55
N LYS A 125 -8.50 -12.01 -2.21
CA LYS A 125 -7.10 -11.55 -2.13
C LYS A 125 -7.07 -10.28 -1.29
N LYS A 126 -6.06 -10.14 -0.43
CA LYS A 126 -5.80 -8.91 0.35
C LYS A 126 -4.53 -8.27 -0.17
N ILE A 127 -4.58 -6.97 -0.40
CA ILE A 127 -3.39 -6.14 -0.63
C ILE A 127 -3.02 -5.44 0.67
N LEU A 128 -1.74 -5.48 1.02
CA LEU A 128 -1.13 -4.72 2.10
C LEU A 128 -0.12 -3.75 1.48
N VAL A 129 -0.41 -2.46 1.57
CA VAL A 129 0.47 -1.39 1.11
C VAL A 129 1.15 -0.76 2.31
N THR A 130 2.48 -0.78 2.31
CA THR A 130 3.32 -0.22 3.36
C THR A 130 4.12 0.94 2.77
N VAL A 131 3.89 2.14 3.30
CA VAL A 131 4.58 3.36 2.87
C VAL A 131 5.54 3.81 3.98
N THR A 132 6.83 3.88 3.64
CA THR A 132 7.90 4.29 4.56
C THR A 132 8.67 5.46 3.96
N SER A 133 9.24 6.31 4.81
CA SER A 133 10.16 7.37 4.38
C SER A 133 11.21 7.60 5.47
N SER A 134 12.43 7.96 5.09
CA SER A 134 13.47 8.38 6.04
C SER A 134 13.11 9.66 6.79
N SER A 135 12.22 10.47 6.22
CA SER A 135 11.76 11.74 6.79
C SER A 135 10.52 11.59 7.66
N MET A 136 9.94 10.38 7.76
CA MET A 136 8.79 10.08 8.60
C MET A 136 9.23 9.35 9.88
N GLN A 137 8.58 9.66 11.00
CA GLN A 137 8.77 8.89 12.23
C GLN A 137 8.05 7.54 12.22
N ASP A 138 6.87 7.46 11.60
CA ASP A 138 6.02 6.27 11.61
C ASP A 138 5.76 5.72 10.20
N THR A 139 5.47 4.43 10.13
CA THR A 139 5.16 3.71 8.89
C THR A 139 3.66 3.64 8.68
N VAL A 140 3.18 4.13 7.54
CA VAL A 140 1.77 4.02 7.18
C VAL A 140 1.54 2.66 6.54
N ARG A 141 0.57 1.90 7.08
CA ARG A 141 0.15 0.61 6.55
C ARG A 141 -1.34 0.66 6.24
N LEU A 142 -1.68 0.43 4.98
CA LEU A 142 -3.05 0.34 4.50
C LEU A 142 -3.29 -1.06 3.94
N SER A 143 -4.52 -1.54 4.05
CA SER A 143 -4.89 -2.81 3.44
C SER A 143 -6.30 -2.77 2.90
N SER A 144 -6.52 -3.46 1.78
CA SER A 144 -7.84 -3.68 1.19
C SER A 144 -8.03 -5.15 0.85
N VAL A 145 -9.27 -5.62 0.90
CA VAL A 145 -9.66 -6.97 0.49
C VAL A 145 -10.42 -6.86 -0.82
N PHE A 146 -9.91 -7.52 -1.84
CA PHE A 146 -10.54 -7.65 -3.14
C PHE A 146 -11.13 -9.05 -3.28
N SER A 147 -12.42 -9.12 -3.62
CA SER A 147 -13.17 -10.37 -3.67
C SER A 147 -13.75 -10.57 -5.06
N TYR A 148 -13.60 -11.77 -5.61
CA TYR A 148 -14.15 -12.11 -6.91
C TYR A 148 -15.63 -12.47 -6.78
N TRP A 149 -16.48 -11.78 -7.55
CA TRP A 149 -17.90 -12.07 -7.69
C TRP A 149 -18.27 -11.92 -9.16
N PHE A 150 -19.06 -12.85 -9.68
CA PHE A 150 -19.67 -12.72 -11.00
C PHE A 150 -21.18 -12.89 -10.86
N PHE A 151 -21.94 -12.05 -11.56
CA PHE A 151 -23.39 -12.13 -11.62
C PHE A 151 -23.79 -12.87 -12.88
N ARG A 152 -24.85 -13.67 -12.76
CA ARG A 152 -25.43 -14.46 -13.84
C ARG A 152 -26.67 -13.78 -14.39
#